data_AF-A0A1G2Z7P2-F1
#
_entry.id   AF-A0A1G2Z7P2-F1
#
_cell.length_a   1.000
_cell.length_b   1.000
_cell.length_c   1.000
_cell.angle_alpha   90.00
_cell.angle_beta   90.00
_cell.angle_gamma   90.00
#
_symmetry.space_group_name_H-M   'P 1'
#
loop_
_entity.id
_entity.type
_entity.pdbx_description
1 polymer ?
#
loop_
_entity_poly.entity_id
_entity_poly.type
_entity_poly.pdbx_seq_one_letter_code
_entity_poly.pdbx_strand_id
1 'polypeptide(L)'
;MGVGALLAIAPLLCWLSHGPPPAGADDGKATTETSPAETDSGDHADPAEESDSLGANAACYICHIPFVKEELSKVHLKAKVGCIKCHGLSADHANDENIGATKPDVLFGRKEIGPSCRECHPNHNVPPQKIVARFLQRNVAPKPSPVCTDCHGSHKIERPEEENLNNGNPAR
;
A
#
# COMPACT_ATOMS: atom_id res chain seq x y z
N MET A 1 -61.68 -22.34 -25.95
CA MET A 1 -61.60 -23.75 -25.49
C MET A 1 -60.12 -24.09 -25.34
N GLY A 2 -59.70 -24.56 -24.17
CA GLY A 2 -58.30 -24.92 -23.87
C GLY A 2 -57.81 -24.28 -22.58
N VAL A 3 -58.09 -24.95 -21.46
CA VAL A 3 -57.71 -24.59 -20.08
C VAL A 3 -56.51 -25.43 -19.69
N GLY A 4 -55.58 -24.88 -18.91
CA GLY A 4 -54.63 -25.64 -18.07
C GLY A 4 -53.19 -25.16 -18.23
N ALA A 5 -52.38 -25.11 -17.18
CA ALA A 5 -52.57 -25.15 -15.74
C ALA A 5 -51.31 -24.52 -15.14
N LEU A 6 -51.45 -23.67 -14.11
CA LEU A 6 -50.34 -23.22 -13.29
C LEU A 6 -49.76 -24.40 -12.48
N LEU A 7 -48.43 -24.51 -12.45
CA LEU A 7 -47.72 -25.11 -11.31
C LEU A 7 -46.42 -24.33 -11.09
N ALA A 8 -46.42 -23.54 -10.01
CA ALA A 8 -45.24 -22.93 -9.42
C ALA A 8 -44.49 -23.98 -8.60
N ILE A 9 -43.17 -24.06 -8.76
CA ILE A 9 -42.29 -24.85 -7.90
C ILE A 9 -41.33 -23.88 -7.20
N ALA A 10 -41.52 -23.74 -5.89
CA ALA A 10 -40.65 -23.00 -4.98
C ALA A 10 -39.38 -23.82 -4.65
N PRO A 11 -38.29 -23.17 -4.22
CA PRO A 11 -36.97 -23.79 -4.09
C PRO A 11 -36.83 -24.58 -2.80
N LEU A 12 -36.28 -25.79 -2.90
CA LEU A 12 -35.95 -26.65 -1.77
C LEU A 12 -34.58 -26.23 -1.20
N LEU A 13 -34.61 -25.47 -0.11
CA LEU A 13 -33.50 -25.32 0.82
C LEU A 13 -33.18 -26.69 1.45
N CYS A 14 -32.05 -27.28 1.09
CA CYS A 14 -31.49 -28.42 1.83
C CYS A 14 -30.17 -27.97 2.46
N TRP A 15 -30.25 -27.56 3.72
CA TRP A 15 -29.12 -27.31 4.59
C TRP A 15 -28.51 -28.66 4.98
N LEU A 16 -27.37 -29.04 4.40
CA LEU A 16 -26.58 -30.15 4.94
C LEU A 16 -25.58 -29.61 5.96
N SER A 17 -25.95 -29.86 7.21
CA SER A 17 -25.17 -29.68 8.43
C SER A 17 -23.91 -30.56 8.37
N HIS A 18 -22.72 -29.95 8.31
CA HIS A 18 -21.47 -30.63 8.61
C HIS A 18 -21.24 -30.50 10.12
N GLY A 19 -21.57 -31.56 10.86
CA GLY A 19 -21.24 -31.68 12.28
C GLY A 19 -19.73 -31.84 12.49
N PRO A 20 -19.18 -31.38 13.63
CA PRO A 20 -17.75 -31.52 13.92
C PRO A 20 -17.37 -32.99 14.19
N PRO A 21 -16.13 -33.41 13.85
CA PRO A 21 -15.66 -34.77 14.08
C PRO A 21 -15.44 -35.07 15.57
N PRO A 22 -15.53 -36.35 15.99
CA PRO A 22 -15.39 -36.76 17.38
C PRO A 22 -13.94 -36.72 17.87
N ALA A 23 -13.80 -36.45 19.18
CA ALA A 23 -12.56 -36.46 19.94
C ALA A 23 -12.14 -37.90 20.35
N GLY A 24 -10.84 -38.20 20.23
CA GLY A 24 -10.12 -39.29 20.89
C GLY A 24 -8.65 -38.84 21.06
N ALA A 25 -8.16 -38.68 22.29
CA ALA A 25 -7.30 -39.63 23.03
C ALA A 25 -5.90 -39.74 22.40
N ASP A 26 -4.96 -38.84 22.76
CA ASP A 26 -3.77 -39.06 23.63
C ASP A 26 -2.80 -40.14 23.08
N ASP A 27 -1.52 -39.87 22.79
CA ASP A 27 -0.46 -39.54 23.73
C ASP A 27 0.71 -38.79 23.03
N GLY A 28 1.20 -37.71 23.64
CA GLY A 28 2.32 -36.95 23.09
C GLY A 28 2.80 -35.82 24.00
N LYS A 29 3.49 -36.20 25.07
CA LYS A 29 4.10 -35.34 26.10
C LYS A 29 4.96 -34.20 25.50
N ALA A 30 4.56 -32.96 25.77
CA ALA A 30 5.47 -31.80 25.78
C ALA A 30 5.05 -30.86 26.92
N THR A 31 5.91 -30.74 27.93
CA THR A 31 5.74 -29.92 29.12
C THR A 31 5.96 -28.45 28.77
N THR A 32 4.92 -27.63 28.87
CA THR A 32 5.04 -26.18 28.98
C THR A 32 4.83 -25.76 30.43
N GLU A 33 5.89 -25.23 31.03
CA GLU A 33 5.85 -24.58 32.33
C GLU A 33 4.96 -23.33 32.22
N THR A 34 3.89 -23.30 33.00
CA THR A 34 2.99 -22.17 33.13
C THR A 34 3.42 -21.33 34.33
N SER A 35 3.87 -20.12 34.07
CA SER A 35 3.97 -19.07 35.10
C SER A 35 2.58 -18.49 35.35
N PRO A 36 2.14 -18.26 36.60
CA PRO A 36 0.79 -17.81 36.87
C PRO A 36 0.60 -16.34 36.48
N ALA A 37 -0.58 -16.07 35.94
CA ALA A 37 -1.08 -14.76 35.57
C ALA A 37 -1.26 -13.87 36.81
N GLU A 38 -0.68 -12.67 36.78
CA GLU A 38 -1.03 -11.58 37.69
C GLU A 38 -2.12 -10.74 37.02
N THR A 39 -3.27 -10.64 37.68
CA THR A 39 -4.38 -9.79 37.28
C THR A 39 -4.11 -8.36 37.75
N ASP A 40 -3.63 -7.50 36.87
CA ASP A 40 -3.62 -6.05 37.11
C ASP A 40 -4.98 -5.46 36.71
N SER A 41 -5.78 -5.11 37.71
CA SER A 41 -7.02 -4.35 37.54
C SER A 41 -6.67 -2.86 37.56
N GLY A 42 -6.08 -2.39 36.47
CA GLY A 42 -5.91 -0.96 36.20
C GLY A 42 -7.11 -0.44 35.40
N ASP A 43 -7.73 0.64 35.89
CA ASP A 43 -8.68 1.46 35.15
C ASP A 43 -8.06 1.88 33.80
N HIS A 44 -8.39 1.15 32.74
CA HIS A 44 -8.06 1.56 31.38
C HIS A 44 -9.05 2.64 30.97
N ALA A 45 -8.71 3.89 31.28
CA ALA A 45 -9.18 5.00 30.47
C ALA A 45 -8.86 4.65 29.01
N ASP A 46 -9.86 4.66 28.13
CA ASP A 46 -9.67 4.44 26.70
C ASP A 46 -8.48 5.31 26.24
N PRO A 47 -7.43 4.72 25.64
CA PRO A 47 -6.37 5.53 25.07
C PRO A 47 -7.04 6.44 24.05
N ALA A 48 -6.95 7.75 24.28
CA ALA A 48 -7.18 8.71 23.21
C ALA A 48 -6.34 8.21 22.02
N GLU A 49 -7.01 7.84 20.93
CA GLU A 49 -6.40 7.33 19.70
C GLU A 49 -5.11 8.10 19.43
N GLU A 50 -3.98 7.49 19.78
CA GLU A 50 -2.67 8.03 19.49
C GLU A 50 -2.58 7.94 17.97
N SER A 51 -2.78 9.08 17.30
CA SER A 51 -2.89 9.08 15.85
C SER A 51 -1.58 8.57 15.29
N ASP A 52 -1.58 7.36 14.73
CA ASP A 52 -0.45 6.81 13.99
C ASP A 52 -0.21 7.71 12.77
N SER A 53 0.61 8.73 12.99
CA SER A 53 0.84 9.82 12.06
C SER A 53 1.65 9.37 10.85
N LEU A 54 2.39 8.27 10.99
CA LEU A 54 3.17 7.65 9.92
C LEU A 54 2.40 6.52 9.25
N GLY A 55 1.44 5.89 9.93
CA GLY A 55 0.63 4.82 9.40
C GLY A 55 1.48 3.61 9.01
N ALA A 56 0.98 2.90 8.00
CA ALA A 56 1.69 1.79 7.35
C ALA A 56 3.04 2.18 6.70
N ASN A 57 3.44 3.46 6.71
CA ASN A 57 4.71 3.91 6.12
C ASN A 57 5.86 3.97 7.14
N ALA A 58 5.59 3.76 8.45
CA ALA A 58 6.59 3.95 9.50
C ALA A 58 7.91 3.20 9.23
N ALA A 59 7.83 1.92 8.82
CA ALA A 59 9.01 1.13 8.49
C ALA A 59 9.80 1.69 7.29
N CYS A 60 9.10 2.15 6.25
CA CYS A 60 9.74 2.70 5.04
C CYS A 60 10.43 4.04 5.33
N TYR A 61 9.85 4.86 6.21
CA TYR A 61 10.38 6.18 6.54
C TYR A 61 11.66 6.14 7.36
N ILE A 62 12.04 5.01 7.96
CA ILE A 62 13.33 4.88 8.68
C ILE A 62 14.50 5.21 7.73
N CYS A 63 14.47 4.66 6.52
CA CYS A 63 15.51 4.89 5.51
C CYS A 63 15.09 5.92 4.47
N HIS A 64 13.80 6.03 4.15
CA HIS A 64 13.27 6.95 3.13
C HIS A 64 12.57 8.18 3.75
N ILE A 65 13.19 8.76 4.77
CA ILE A 65 12.69 9.93 5.51
C ILE A 65 12.20 11.07 4.59
N PRO A 66 12.88 11.45 3.48
CA PRO A 66 12.43 12.58 2.66
C PRO A 66 10.97 12.48 2.17
N PHE A 67 10.43 11.28 2.04
CA PHE A 67 9.05 11.07 1.61
C PHE A 67 8.00 11.56 2.60
N VAL A 68 8.32 11.77 3.89
CA VAL A 68 7.40 12.42 4.83
C VAL A 68 7.00 13.85 4.41
N LYS A 69 7.83 14.51 3.60
CA LYS A 69 7.60 15.87 3.10
C LYS A 69 7.11 15.90 1.66
N GLU A 70 7.19 14.78 0.97
CA GLU A 70 6.89 14.65 -0.46
C GLU A 70 5.37 14.62 -0.69
N GLU A 71 4.90 15.40 -1.68
CA GLU A 71 3.48 15.65 -1.87
C GLU A 71 2.69 14.37 -2.19
N LEU A 72 3.20 13.49 -3.06
CA LEU A 72 2.55 12.24 -3.43
C LEU A 72 2.39 11.33 -2.21
N SER A 73 3.44 11.15 -1.43
CA SER A 73 3.39 10.34 -0.19
C SER A 73 2.39 10.91 0.82
N LYS A 74 2.37 12.23 1.04
CA LYS A 74 1.45 12.88 1.98
C LYS A 74 -0.01 12.75 1.58
N VAL A 75 -0.34 13.00 0.32
CA VAL A 75 -1.75 12.96 -0.13
C VAL A 75 -2.29 11.53 -0.12
N HIS A 76 -1.46 10.55 -0.47
CA HIS A 76 -1.86 9.14 -0.45
C HIS A 76 -1.97 8.60 0.98
N LEU A 77 -1.04 8.95 1.88
CA LEU A 77 -1.13 8.55 3.28
C LEU A 77 -2.41 9.09 3.94
N LYS A 78 -2.80 10.34 3.64
CA LYS A 78 -4.08 10.91 4.10
C LYS A 78 -5.30 10.14 3.58
N ALA A 79 -5.19 9.58 2.37
CA ALA A 79 -6.19 8.70 1.78
C ALA A 79 -6.06 7.22 2.25
N LYS A 80 -5.23 6.95 3.27
CA LYS A 80 -4.94 5.61 3.79
C LYS A 80 -4.32 4.66 2.75
N VAL A 81 -3.62 5.23 1.77
CA VAL A 81 -2.81 4.51 0.78
C VAL A 81 -1.34 4.65 1.17
N GLY A 82 -0.81 3.62 1.84
CA GLY A 82 0.59 3.57 2.24
C GLY A 82 1.54 3.07 1.14
N CYS A 83 2.85 3.15 1.38
CA CYS A 83 3.91 2.74 0.46
C CYS A 83 3.70 1.32 -0.08
N ILE A 84 3.32 0.39 0.80
CA ILE A 84 3.14 -1.02 0.48
C ILE A 84 2.02 -1.29 -0.54
N LYS A 85 1.07 -0.36 -0.68
CA LYS A 85 -0.03 -0.51 -1.63
C LYS A 85 0.47 -0.50 -3.07
N CYS A 86 1.56 0.21 -3.34
CA CYS A 86 2.18 0.28 -4.67
C CYS A 86 3.49 -0.52 -4.73
N HIS A 87 4.32 -0.45 -3.69
CA HIS A 87 5.68 -1.03 -3.69
C HIS A 87 5.74 -2.48 -3.18
N GLY A 88 4.62 -3.08 -2.80
CA GLY A 88 4.58 -4.38 -2.13
C GLY A 88 5.00 -4.28 -0.66
N LEU A 89 4.91 -5.39 0.07
CA LEU A 89 5.23 -5.41 1.51
C LEU A 89 6.69 -5.01 1.75
N SER A 90 7.59 -5.43 0.86
CA SER A 90 9.03 -5.15 0.89
C SER A 90 9.65 -5.47 2.25
N ALA A 91 9.22 -6.55 2.90
CA ALA A 91 9.63 -6.90 4.27
C ALA A 91 11.14 -7.16 4.35
N ASP A 92 11.69 -7.97 3.44
CA ASP A 92 13.13 -8.26 3.44
C ASP A 92 13.94 -6.98 3.18
N HIS A 93 13.46 -6.11 2.28
CA HIS A 93 14.07 -4.82 2.01
C HIS A 93 14.01 -3.86 3.22
N ALA A 94 12.86 -3.77 3.89
CA ALA A 94 12.67 -2.87 5.03
C ALA A 94 13.46 -3.29 6.28
N ASN A 95 13.86 -4.56 6.36
CA ASN A 95 14.64 -5.11 7.47
C ASN A 95 16.12 -5.36 7.10
N ASP A 96 16.55 -4.96 5.89
CA ASP A 96 17.93 -5.11 5.45
C ASP A 96 18.77 -3.91 5.88
N GLU A 97 19.66 -4.14 6.83
CA GLU A 97 20.61 -3.12 7.30
C GLU A 97 21.72 -2.83 6.26
N ASN A 98 21.93 -3.73 5.29
CA ASN A 98 22.85 -3.51 4.19
C ASN A 98 22.17 -2.70 3.07
N ILE A 99 22.14 -1.37 3.26
CA ILE A 99 21.44 -0.42 2.38
C ILE A 99 21.72 -0.70 0.89
N GLY A 100 20.69 -1.15 0.18
CA GLY A 100 20.70 -1.38 -1.26
C GLY A 100 21.04 -2.80 -1.70
N ALA A 101 21.33 -3.74 -0.78
CA ALA A 101 21.55 -5.14 -1.13
C ALA A 101 20.24 -5.85 -1.50
N THR A 102 19.20 -5.66 -0.69
CA THR A 102 17.87 -6.18 -0.98
C THR A 102 17.03 -5.14 -1.72
N LYS A 103 16.37 -5.54 -2.81
CA LYS A 103 15.48 -4.67 -3.59
C LYS A 103 14.07 -4.70 -2.99
N PRO A 104 13.29 -3.60 -3.13
CA PRO A 104 11.85 -3.63 -2.87
C PRO A 104 11.15 -4.69 -3.75
N ASP A 105 9.98 -5.16 -3.31
CA ASP A 105 9.18 -6.15 -4.06
C ASP A 105 8.79 -5.60 -5.44
N VAL A 106 8.42 -4.32 -5.50
CA VAL A 106 7.99 -3.65 -6.73
C VAL A 106 8.77 -2.35 -6.95
N LEU A 107 9.41 -2.27 -8.11
CA LEU A 107 10.08 -1.09 -8.63
C LEU A 107 9.33 -0.57 -9.86
N PHE A 108 9.01 0.73 -9.86
CA PHE A 108 8.38 1.38 -11.00
C PHE A 108 9.42 2.12 -11.83
N GLY A 109 9.65 1.62 -13.05
CA GLY A 109 10.30 2.41 -14.08
C GLY A 109 9.32 3.45 -14.66
N ARG A 110 9.85 4.33 -15.52
CA ARG A 110 9.07 5.44 -16.06
C ARG A 110 7.84 4.99 -16.87
N LYS A 111 7.94 3.84 -17.55
CA LYS A 111 6.83 3.29 -18.35
C LYS A 111 5.74 2.65 -17.48
N GLU A 112 6.08 2.20 -16.28
CA GLU A 112 5.16 1.57 -15.33
C GLU A 112 4.35 2.60 -14.51
N ILE A 113 4.82 3.84 -14.37
CA ILE A 113 4.12 4.91 -13.61
C ILE A 113 2.69 5.13 -14.11
N GLY A 114 2.49 5.20 -15.42
CA GLY A 114 1.17 5.45 -15.99
C GLY A 114 0.17 4.34 -15.65
N PRO A 115 0.47 3.07 -15.96
CA PRO A 115 -0.34 1.92 -15.57
C PRO A 115 -0.62 1.85 -14.06
N SER A 116 0.39 2.00 -13.20
CA SER A 116 0.21 1.86 -11.75
C SER A 116 -0.72 2.93 -11.18
N CYS A 117 -0.59 4.17 -11.63
CA CYS A 117 -1.49 5.25 -11.23
C CYS A 117 -2.95 4.96 -11.64
N ARG A 118 -3.16 4.31 -12.79
CA ARG A 118 -4.50 4.01 -13.33
C ARG A 118 -5.24 2.88 -12.62
N GLU A 119 -4.57 2.13 -11.74
CA GLU A 119 -5.24 1.14 -10.89
C GLU A 119 -6.28 1.78 -9.98
N CYS A 120 -6.00 3.00 -9.49
CA CYS A 120 -6.91 3.80 -8.66
C CYS A 120 -7.44 5.05 -9.38
N HIS A 121 -6.71 5.60 -10.35
CA HIS A 121 -7.08 6.79 -11.12
C HIS A 121 -7.35 6.45 -12.60
N PRO A 122 -8.49 5.84 -12.93
CA PRO A 122 -8.73 5.26 -14.25
C PRO A 122 -8.72 6.28 -15.40
N ASN A 123 -9.03 7.55 -15.09
CA ASN A 123 -9.16 8.62 -16.07
C ASN A 123 -8.33 9.85 -15.68
N HIS A 124 -7.71 10.48 -16.68
CA HIS A 124 -7.09 11.81 -16.54
C HIS A 124 -7.78 12.80 -17.49
N ASN A 125 -9.04 13.12 -17.19
CA ASN A 125 -9.86 14.03 -17.99
C ASN A 125 -9.83 15.45 -17.40
N VAL A 126 -8.72 16.16 -17.62
CA VAL A 126 -8.51 17.53 -17.11
C VAL A 126 -8.52 18.50 -18.31
N PRO A 127 -9.25 19.63 -18.25
CA PRO A 127 -9.24 20.63 -19.31
C PRO A 127 -7.81 21.11 -19.64
N PRO A 128 -7.46 21.32 -20.93
CA PRO A 128 -6.12 21.73 -21.33
C PRO A 128 -5.59 22.96 -20.60
N GLN A 129 -6.44 23.93 -20.30
CA GLN A 129 -6.09 25.16 -19.60
C GLN A 129 -5.56 24.88 -18.17
N LYS A 130 -6.12 23.89 -17.47
CA LYS A 130 -5.65 23.49 -16.14
C LYS A 130 -4.30 22.77 -16.21
N ILE A 131 -4.06 22.01 -17.28
CA ILE A 131 -2.77 21.35 -17.52
C ILE A 131 -1.69 22.41 -17.75
N VAL A 132 -1.95 23.37 -18.65
CA VAL A 132 -1.03 24.49 -18.92
C VAL A 132 -0.78 25.32 -17.66
N ALA A 133 -1.82 25.67 -16.92
CA ALA A 133 -1.68 26.41 -15.66
C ALA A 133 -0.80 25.65 -14.65
N ARG A 134 -0.99 24.33 -14.50
CA ARG A 134 -0.17 23.51 -13.60
C ARG A 134 1.29 23.41 -14.06
N PHE A 135 1.51 23.28 -15.36
CA PHE A 135 2.83 23.26 -15.96
C PHE A 135 3.60 24.55 -15.68
N LEU A 136 2.96 25.71 -15.91
CA LEU A 136 3.52 27.03 -15.62
C LEU A 136 3.76 27.22 -14.12
N GLN A 137 2.81 26.83 -13.27
CA GLN A 137 2.93 26.93 -11.82
C GLN A 137 4.14 26.17 -11.27
N ARG A 138 4.41 24.98 -11.80
CA ARG A 138 5.52 24.13 -11.32
C ARG A 138 6.83 24.36 -12.05
N ASN A 139 6.83 25.19 -13.09
CA ASN A 139 8.01 25.53 -13.90
C ASN A 139 8.81 24.28 -14.33
N VAL A 140 8.10 23.25 -14.80
CA VAL A 140 8.71 21.99 -15.23
C VAL A 140 9.10 22.07 -16.70
N ALA A 141 10.23 21.48 -17.08
CA ALA A 141 10.64 21.41 -18.49
C ALA A 141 9.72 20.47 -19.28
N PRO A 142 9.35 20.81 -20.53
CA PRO A 142 8.51 19.95 -21.35
C PRO A 142 9.28 18.68 -21.72
N LYS A 143 8.66 17.51 -21.48
CA LYS A 143 9.18 16.21 -21.89
C LYS A 143 8.32 15.65 -23.02
N PRO A 144 8.90 14.95 -24.02
CA PRO A 144 8.15 14.42 -25.17
C PRO A 144 7.12 13.35 -24.79
N SER A 145 7.28 12.69 -23.65
CA SER A 145 6.32 11.71 -23.13
C SER A 145 6.17 11.91 -21.62
N PRO A 146 5.44 12.94 -21.15
CA PRO A 146 5.33 13.20 -19.72
C PRO A 146 4.54 12.09 -19.02
N VAL A 147 4.94 11.75 -17.79
CA VAL A 147 4.23 10.80 -16.92
C VAL A 147 3.58 11.53 -15.75
N CYS A 148 2.72 10.84 -14.99
CA CYS A 148 1.91 11.43 -13.92
C CYS A 148 2.76 12.24 -12.92
N THR A 149 3.91 11.69 -12.52
CA THR A 149 4.83 12.31 -11.55
C THR A 149 5.58 13.52 -12.08
N ASP A 150 5.66 13.74 -13.40
CA ASP A 150 6.27 14.96 -13.96
C ASP A 150 5.49 16.22 -13.56
N CYS A 151 4.19 16.11 -13.26
CA CYS A 151 3.34 17.23 -12.83
C CYS A 151 2.73 17.05 -11.43
N HIS A 152 2.39 15.83 -11.00
CA HIS A 152 1.65 15.59 -9.75
C HIS A 152 2.51 15.46 -8.50
N GLY A 153 3.84 15.34 -8.63
CA GLY A 153 4.76 15.23 -7.49
C GLY A 153 5.94 14.36 -7.86
N SER A 154 7.14 14.77 -7.43
CA SER A 154 8.35 13.98 -7.61
C SER A 154 8.41 12.88 -6.56
N HIS A 155 8.17 11.65 -6.97
CA HIS A 155 8.35 10.48 -6.12
C HIS A 155 9.45 9.61 -6.72
N LYS A 156 10.70 9.89 -6.32
CA LYS A 156 11.89 9.26 -6.90
C LYS A 156 12.97 9.14 -5.83
N ILE A 157 13.58 7.96 -5.76
CA ILE A 157 14.87 7.75 -5.10
C ILE A 157 15.92 7.96 -6.18
N GLU A 158 16.74 9.00 -6.07
CA GLU A 158 17.81 9.23 -7.03
C GLU A 158 18.93 8.21 -6.81
N ARG A 159 19.46 7.67 -7.91
CA ARG A 159 20.72 6.93 -7.83
C ARG A 159 21.85 7.95 -7.69
N PRO A 160 22.91 7.67 -6.92
CA PRO A 160 24.03 8.60 -6.74
C PRO A 160 24.62 9.10 -8.07
N GLU A 161 24.63 8.26 -9.09
CA GLU A 161 25.11 8.57 -10.44
C GLU A 161 24.22 9.57 -11.19
N GLU A 162 22.91 9.58 -10.93
CA GLU A 162 21.99 10.57 -11.51
C GLU A 162 22.06 11.92 -10.78
N GLU A 163 22.29 11.92 -9.47
CA GLU A 163 22.56 13.13 -8.68
C GLU A 163 23.85 13.80 -9.16
N ASN A 164 24.91 13.02 -9.40
CA ASN A 164 26.16 13.54 -9.95
C ASN A 164 25.96 14.21 -11.31
N LEU A 165 25.23 13.57 -12.24
CA LEU A 165 24.93 14.15 -13.55
C LEU A 165 24.09 15.43 -13.46
N ASN A 166 23.10 15.47 -12.57
CA ASN A 166 22.25 16.65 -12.36
C ASN A 166 23.00 17.82 -11.68
N ASN A 167 24.05 17.51 -10.90
CA ASN A 167 24.90 18.49 -10.23
C ASN A 167 26.16 18.84 -11.02
N GLY A 168 26.27 18.39 -12.28
CA GLY A 168 27.40 18.69 -13.17
C GLY A 168 28.69 17.93 -12.84
N ASN A 169 28.62 16.89 -12.01
CA ASN A 169 29.75 16.02 -11.69
C ASN A 169 29.71 14.77 -12.59
N PRO A 170 30.76 14.45 -13.37
CA PRO A 170 30.74 13.25 -14.21
C PRO A 170 30.64 11.99 -13.35
N ALA A 171 29.84 11.02 -13.80
CA ALA A 171 29.82 9.68 -13.22
C ALA A 171 31.25 9.09 -13.23
N ARG A 172 31.69 8.58 -12.09
CA ARG A 172 33.00 7.91 -11.96
C ARG A 172 33.02 6.56 -12.67
#